data_AF-A0A416DMU3-F1
#
_entry.id   AF-A0A416DMU3-F1
#
_cell.length_a   1.000
_cell.length_b   1.000
_cell.length_c   1.000
_cell.angle_alpha   90.00
_cell.angle_beta   90.00
_cell.angle_gamma   90.00
#
_symmetry.space_group_name_H-M   'P 1'
#
loop_
_entity.id
_entity.type
_entity.pdbx_description
1 polymer ?
#
loop_
_entity_poly.entity_id
_entity_poly.type
_entity_poly.pdbx_seq_one_letter_code
_entity_poly.pdbx_strand_id
1 'polypeptide(L)'
;MRNVLRYKDAPRASIGESDHRSLFAVGLTDDLMDWKIVSLDFGSSSSYYAYICNEDTAIGAHYRLVGELTSEIRIFDDVLGESMFAAKANKIRIWRAGAFGCIIQLLGRDVYVKQALW
;
A
#
# COMPACT_ATOMS: atom_id res chain seq x y z
N MET A 1 -29.09 7.40 2.89
CA MET A 1 -28.07 6.56 2.22
C MET A 1 -26.73 6.93 2.84
N ARG A 2 -25.98 5.98 3.42
CA ARG A 2 -24.61 6.28 3.89
C ARG A 2 -23.76 6.60 2.65
N ASN A 3 -23.07 7.72 2.67
CA ASN A 3 -22.15 8.10 1.61
C ASN A 3 -20.98 7.10 1.68
N VAL A 4 -20.88 6.22 0.68
CA VAL A 4 -19.78 5.26 0.61
C VAL A 4 -18.55 6.02 0.14
N LEU A 5 -17.53 6.13 1.00
CA LEU A 5 -16.25 6.73 0.62
C LEU A 5 -15.64 5.91 -0.51
N ARG A 6 -15.32 6.55 -1.63
CA ARG A 6 -14.59 5.90 -2.72
C ARG A 6 -13.10 6.01 -2.42
N TYR A 7 -12.31 5.07 -2.91
CA TYR A 7 -10.86 5.08 -2.68
C TYR A 7 -10.18 6.41 -3.09
N LYS A 8 -10.71 7.12 -4.09
CA LYS A 8 -10.17 8.42 -4.55
C LYS A 8 -10.36 9.56 -3.56
N ASP A 9 -11.28 9.40 -2.61
CA ASP A 9 -11.55 10.36 -1.54
C ASP A 9 -10.65 10.09 -0.32
N ALA A 10 -9.92 8.97 -0.32
CA ALA A 10 -9.02 8.59 0.74
C ALA A 10 -7.73 9.44 0.73
N PRO A 11 -7.09 9.65 1.90
CA PRO A 11 -5.80 10.30 1.98
C PRO A 11 -4.75 9.63 1.08
N ARG A 12 -3.90 10.44 0.47
CA ARG A 12 -2.77 9.95 -0.35
C ARG A 12 -1.48 10.05 0.44
N ALA A 13 -0.66 9.01 0.35
CA ALA A 13 0.68 8.93 0.92
C ALA A 13 1.71 8.77 -0.21
N SER A 14 2.85 9.44 -0.11
CA SER A 14 4.02 9.07 -0.93
C SER A 14 4.51 7.69 -0.48
N ILE A 15 4.88 6.84 -1.43
CA ILE A 15 5.41 5.50 -1.14
C ILE A 15 6.80 5.26 -1.73
N GLY A 16 7.39 6.27 -2.36
CA GLY A 16 8.73 6.21 -2.93
C GLY A 16 8.77 6.63 -4.40
N GLU A 17 9.97 6.60 -4.97
CA GLU A 17 10.26 6.90 -6.36
C GLU A 17 11.12 5.79 -6.93
N SER A 18 11.06 5.51 -8.23
CA SER A 18 11.99 4.56 -8.84
C SER A 18 12.08 4.77 -10.34
N ASP A 19 13.31 4.72 -10.84
CA ASP A 19 13.61 4.69 -12.27
C ASP A 19 13.36 3.31 -12.90
N HIS A 20 13.27 2.26 -12.06
CA HIS A 20 12.98 0.88 -12.47
C HIS A 20 11.50 0.55 -12.46
N ARG A 21 10.63 1.56 -12.29
CA ARG A 21 9.17 1.40 -12.33
C ARG A 21 8.64 0.40 -11.30
N SER A 22 9.36 0.19 -10.20
CA SER A 22 8.95 -0.79 -9.20
C SER A 22 9.37 -0.37 -7.80
N LEU A 23 8.53 -0.73 -6.83
CA LEU A 23 8.84 -0.65 -5.40
C LEU A 23 8.60 -2.03 -4.78
N PHE A 24 9.12 -2.26 -3.57
CA PHE A 24 8.91 -3.51 -2.86
C PHE A 24 8.15 -3.27 -1.56
N ALA A 25 7.00 -3.95 -1.40
CA ALA A 25 6.29 -4.02 -0.14
C ALA A 25 6.69 -5.29 0.62
N VAL A 26 7.01 -5.15 1.89
CA VAL A 26 7.44 -6.24 2.77
C VAL A 26 6.53 -6.27 3.99
N GLY A 27 6.07 -7.47 4.37
CA GLY A 27 5.26 -7.66 5.57
C GLY A 27 5.08 -9.14 5.91
N LEU A 28 4.29 -9.41 6.94
CA LEU A 28 3.97 -10.78 7.37
C LEU A 28 2.74 -11.31 6.65
N THR A 29 2.59 -12.63 6.63
CA THR A 29 1.40 -13.32 6.12
C THR A 29 0.73 -14.12 7.22
N ASP A 30 -0.57 -14.35 7.09
CA ASP A 30 -1.35 -15.11 8.08
C ASP A 30 -0.94 -16.58 8.18
N ASP A 31 -0.54 -17.19 7.05
CA ASP A 31 -0.47 -18.64 6.97
C ASP A 31 0.68 -19.25 7.78
N LEU A 32 1.72 -18.49 8.13
CA LEU A 32 2.87 -18.97 8.93
C LEU A 32 3.60 -17.86 9.72
N MET A 33 3.10 -16.62 9.73
CA MET A 33 3.91 -15.44 10.13
C MET A 33 5.23 -15.32 9.34
N ASP A 34 5.23 -15.82 8.10
CA ASP A 34 6.37 -15.70 7.20
C ASP A 34 6.42 -14.32 6.56
N TRP A 35 7.64 -13.83 6.35
CA TRP A 35 7.89 -12.63 5.58
C TRP A 35 7.59 -12.84 4.10
N LYS A 36 6.84 -11.90 3.53
CA LYS A 36 6.51 -11.86 2.11
C LYS A 36 6.97 -10.54 1.51
N ILE A 37 7.57 -10.65 0.33
CA ILE A 37 7.87 -9.52 -0.55
C ILE A 37 6.81 -9.48 -1.65
N VAL A 38 6.19 -8.33 -1.85
CA VAL A 38 5.23 -8.04 -2.91
C VAL A 38 5.83 -6.98 -3.83
N SER A 39 6.07 -7.33 -5.09
CA SER A 39 6.49 -6.36 -6.10
C SER A 39 5.33 -5.42 -6.44
N LEU A 40 5.60 -4.12 -6.46
CA LEU A 40 4.67 -3.09 -6.90
C LEU A 40 5.11 -2.56 -8.25
N ASP A 41 4.67 -3.19 -9.34
CA ASP A 41 5.11 -2.84 -10.69
C ASP A 41 4.27 -1.71 -11.31
N PHE A 42 4.91 -0.60 -11.63
CA PHE A 42 4.32 0.64 -12.12
C PHE A 42 4.47 0.83 -13.65
N GLY A 43 3.66 1.73 -14.19
CA GLY A 43 3.53 1.98 -15.63
C GLY A 43 4.64 2.83 -16.23
N SER A 44 5.37 3.59 -15.43
CA SER A 44 6.41 4.53 -15.87
C SER A 44 7.26 4.96 -14.65
N SER A 45 8.48 5.44 -14.89
CA SER A 45 9.39 5.94 -13.87
C SER A 45 8.89 7.28 -13.32
N SER A 46 8.66 7.35 -12.02
CA SER A 46 8.17 8.55 -11.33
C SER A 46 8.16 8.35 -9.82
N SER A 47 7.69 9.35 -9.09
CA SER A 47 7.25 9.22 -7.71
C SER A 47 5.86 8.57 -7.65
N TYR A 48 5.67 7.63 -6.73
CA TYR A 48 4.46 6.82 -6.60
C TYR A 48 3.68 7.17 -5.34
N TYR A 49 2.36 6.98 -5.41
CA TYR A 49 1.46 7.27 -4.30
C TYR A 49 0.50 6.13 -4.01
N ALA A 50 0.18 5.95 -2.73
CA ALA A 50 -0.89 5.06 -2.29
C ALA A 50 -2.10 5.86 -1.81
N TYR A 51 -3.31 5.42 -2.18
CA TYR A 51 -4.54 5.81 -1.48
C TYR A 51 -4.67 4.93 -0.23
N ILE A 52 -4.77 5.56 0.95
CA ILE A 52 -4.80 4.88 2.24
C ILE A 52 -6.25 4.71 2.68
N CYS A 53 -6.77 3.52 2.43
CA CYS A 53 -8.18 3.17 2.60
C CYS A 53 -8.40 2.39 3.90
N ASN A 54 -9.59 2.49 4.47
CA ASN A 54 -10.03 1.65 5.58
C ASN A 54 -11.08 0.63 5.14
N GLU A 55 -11.65 -0.11 6.10
CA GLU A 55 -12.68 -1.12 5.87
C GLU A 55 -14.00 -0.59 5.30
N ASP A 56 -14.31 0.69 5.53
CA ASP A 56 -15.52 1.35 5.00
C ASP A 56 -15.34 1.88 3.56
N THR A 57 -14.11 1.84 3.04
CA THR A 57 -13.80 2.39 1.72
C THR A 57 -14.11 1.37 0.62
N ALA A 58 -14.95 1.77 -0.34
CA ALA A 58 -15.26 0.91 -1.48
C ALA A 58 -14.10 0.88 -2.49
N ILE A 59 -13.57 -0.33 -2.72
CA ILE A 59 -12.61 -0.62 -3.77
C ILE A 59 -13.36 -1.18 -4.97
N GLY A 60 -13.16 -0.59 -6.15
CA GLY A 60 -13.82 -1.04 -7.37
C GLY A 60 -13.40 -2.45 -7.76
N ALA A 61 -14.34 -3.30 -8.17
CA ALA A 61 -14.09 -4.70 -8.53
C ALA A 61 -13.15 -4.90 -9.74
N HIS A 62 -12.89 -3.83 -10.51
CA HIS A 62 -11.95 -3.84 -11.63
C HIS A 62 -10.48 -3.70 -11.19
N TYR A 63 -10.20 -3.40 -9.92
CA TYR A 63 -8.84 -3.37 -9.40
C TYR A 63 -8.37 -4.77 -9.02
N ARG A 64 -7.11 -5.07 -9.35
CA ARG A 64 -6.47 -6.34 -9.02
C ARG A 64 -5.82 -6.26 -7.65
N LEU A 65 -6.17 -7.21 -6.78
CA LEU A 65 -5.43 -7.49 -5.54
C LEU A 65 -4.07 -8.11 -5.91
N VAL A 66 -2.99 -7.50 -5.44
CA VAL A 66 -1.61 -7.96 -5.73
C VAL A 66 -0.90 -8.48 -4.50
N GLY A 67 -1.37 -8.16 -3.31
CA GLY A 67 -0.83 -8.67 -2.07
C GLY A 67 -1.81 -8.59 -0.92
N GLU A 68 -1.74 -9.58 -0.03
CA GLU A 68 -2.30 -9.50 1.31
C GLU A 68 -1.15 -9.73 2.30
N LEU A 69 -1.13 -8.90 3.34
CA LEU A 69 -0.16 -8.92 4.44
C LEU A 69 -0.93 -8.73 5.76
N THR A 70 -0.30 -9.02 6.88
CA THR A 70 -0.82 -8.78 8.23
C THR A 70 0.20 -8.14 9.14
N SER A 71 -0.30 -7.53 10.22
CA SER A 71 0.46 -6.82 11.26
C SER A 71 1.20 -5.56 10.81
N GLU A 72 2.01 -5.64 9.75
CA GLU A 72 2.84 -4.56 9.26
C GLU A 72 3.07 -4.64 7.74
N ILE A 73 3.17 -3.48 7.12
CA ILE A 73 3.72 -3.28 5.78
C ILE A 73 4.83 -2.22 5.86
N ARG A 74 5.92 -2.46 5.16
CA ARG A 74 6.95 -1.47 4.83
C ARG A 74 7.14 -1.43 3.33
N ILE A 75 7.25 -0.24 2.76
CA ILE A 75 7.53 -0.05 1.34
C ILE A 75 8.90 0.58 1.19
N PHE A 76 9.72 -0.01 0.33
CA PHE A 76 11.06 0.43 0.00
C PHE A 76 11.09 0.81 -1.47
N ASP A 77 11.82 1.89 -1.75
CA ASP A 77 12.24 2.23 -3.10
C ASP A 77 13.57 1.57 -3.47
N ASP A 78 14.13 1.98 -4.60
CA ASP A 78 15.43 1.49 -5.07
C ASP A 78 16.62 2.20 -4.37
N VAL A 79 16.36 3.12 -3.43
CA VAL A 79 17.37 3.75 -2.60
C VAL A 79 17.52 2.99 -1.29
N LEU A 80 18.75 2.53 -1.01
CA LEU A 80 19.05 1.76 0.19
C LEU A 80 18.97 2.63 1.44
N GLY A 81 18.20 2.20 2.45
CA GLY A 81 18.12 2.88 3.74
C GLY A 81 16.84 2.56 4.51
N GLU A 82 15.97 3.56 4.64
CA GLU A 82 14.71 3.47 5.38
C GLU A 82 13.53 3.16 4.46
N SER A 83 12.47 2.58 5.02
CA SER A 83 11.21 2.42 4.30
C SER A 83 10.56 3.79 4.06
N MET A 84 10.17 4.06 2.82
CA MET A 84 9.45 5.26 2.40
C MET A 84 8.08 5.39 3.07
N PHE A 85 7.45 4.24 3.30
CA PHE A 85 6.14 4.13 3.93
C PHE A 85 6.10 2.92 4.86
N ALA A 86 5.44 3.08 6.00
CA ALA A 86 5.11 1.97 6.87
C ALA A 86 3.70 2.10 7.42
N ALA A 87 2.99 0.99 7.58
CA ALA A 87 1.72 0.95 8.26
C ALA A 87 1.51 -0.34 9.05
N LYS A 88 0.61 -0.29 10.04
CA LYS A 88 0.15 -1.44 10.81
C LYS A 88 -1.36 -1.57 10.69
N ALA A 89 -1.83 -2.82 10.59
CA ALA A 89 -3.24 -3.19 10.64
C ALA A 89 -3.35 -4.71 10.83
N ASN A 90 -4.52 -5.21 11.23
CA ASN A 90 -4.75 -6.66 11.37
C ASN A 90 -4.60 -7.34 10.01
N LYS A 91 -5.22 -6.75 8.98
CA LYS A 91 -5.10 -7.19 7.60
C LYS A 91 -4.83 -6.00 6.69
N ILE A 92 -3.90 -6.19 5.76
CA ILE A 92 -3.44 -5.19 4.82
C ILE A 92 -3.62 -5.76 3.42
N ARG A 93 -4.38 -5.05 2.58
CA ARG A 93 -4.57 -5.42 1.18
C ARG A 93 -3.94 -4.38 0.28
N ILE A 94 -3.20 -4.85 -0.73
CA ILE A 94 -2.54 -4.00 -1.70
C ILE A 94 -3.19 -4.24 -3.06
N TRP A 95 -3.76 -3.18 -3.64
CA TRP A 95 -4.39 -3.21 -4.95
C TRP A 95 -3.64 -2.32 -5.93
N ARG A 96 -3.45 -2.76 -7.17
CA ARG A 96 -2.84 -1.90 -8.20
C ARG A 96 -3.86 -0.90 -8.75
N ALA A 97 -3.46 0.36 -8.84
CA ALA A 97 -4.28 1.46 -9.34
C ALA A 97 -3.53 2.29 -10.39
N GLY A 98 -3.58 1.85 -11.65
CA GLY A 98 -3.04 2.60 -12.79
C GLY A 98 -1.52 2.70 -12.82
N ALA A 99 -0.98 3.64 -13.60
CA ALA A 99 0.45 3.71 -13.87
C ALA A 99 1.30 4.16 -12.68
N PHE A 100 0.78 4.99 -11.77
CA PHE A 100 1.59 5.68 -10.75
C PHE A 100 1.10 5.51 -9.31
N GLY A 101 0.17 4.59 -9.07
CA GLY A 101 -0.33 4.42 -7.71
C GLY A 101 -0.88 3.05 -7.37
N CYS A 102 -1.05 2.83 -6.08
CA CYS A 102 -1.72 1.66 -5.55
C CYS A 102 -2.77 2.10 -4.53
N ILE A 103 -3.55 1.13 -4.05
CA ILE A 103 -4.43 1.31 -2.92
C ILE A 103 -3.92 0.40 -1.82
N ILE A 104 -3.69 0.97 -0.63
CA ILE A 104 -3.35 0.21 0.57
C ILE A 104 -4.59 0.29 1.46
N GLN A 105 -5.24 -0.84 1.65
CA GLN A 105 -6.41 -0.95 2.49
C GLN A 105 -6.01 -1.56 3.83
N LEU A 106 -6.19 -0.80 4.91
CA LEU A 106 -5.87 -1.15 6.29
C LEU A 106 -7.15 -1.56 7.01
N LEU A 107 -7.21 -2.80 7.50
CA LEU A 107 -8.40 -3.39 8.10
C LEU A 107 -8.14 -3.74 9.57
N GLY A 108 -9.07 -3.37 10.46
CA GLY A 108 -8.95 -3.58 11.91
C GLY A 108 -8.74 -2.30 12.73
N ARG A 109 -8.62 -2.46 14.05
CA ARG A 109 -8.70 -1.35 15.02
C ARG A 109 -7.38 -0.61 15.27
N ASP A 110 -6.24 -1.29 15.13
CA ASP A 110 -4.92 -0.73 15.43
C ASP A 110 -4.21 -0.27 14.16
N VAL A 111 -4.69 0.84 13.59
CA VAL A 111 -4.13 1.44 12.37
C VAL A 111 -3.12 2.52 12.73
N TYR A 112 -1.90 2.34 12.24
CA TYR A 112 -0.82 3.32 12.33
C TYR A 112 -0.19 3.52 10.96
N VAL A 113 0.20 4.76 10.62
CA VAL A 113 0.87 5.11 9.37
C VAL A 113 2.05 6.01 9.67
N LYS A 114 3.23 5.67 9.12
CA LYS A 114 4.45 6.46 9.14
C LYS A 114 4.93 6.68 7.71
N GLN A 115 5.33 7.90 7.38
CA GLN A 115 6.01 8.24 6.13
C GLN A 115 7.38 8.81 6.47
N ALA A 116 8.36 8.54 5.61
CA ALA A 116 9.62 9.26 5.65
C ALA A 116 9.37 10.73 5.27
N LEU A 117 9.89 11.66 6.07
CA LEU A 117 9.87 13.09 5.78
C LEU A 117 11.22 13.43 5.12
N TRP A 118 11.18 13.97 3.91
CA TRP A 118 12.33 14.45 3.16
C TRP A 118 12.31 15.97 3.17
#